data_AF-A0A2A9NHE8-F1
#
_entry.id   AF-A0A2A9NHE8-F1
#
_cell.length_a   1.000
_cell.length_b   1.000
_cell.length_c   1.000
_cell.angle_alpha   90.00
_cell.angle_beta   90.00
_cell.angle_gamma   90.00
#
_symmetry.space_group_name_H-M   'P 1'
#
loop_
_entity.id
_entity.type
_entity.pdbx_description
1 polymer ?
#
loop_
_entity_poly.entity_id
_entity_poly.type
_entity_poly.pdbx_seq_one_letter_code
_entity_poly.pdbx_strand_id
1 'polypeptide(L)'
;MPCTSLHDQLLCTYFLHLCLGEQILPTSNLTADEILIQVQADLELFQKIKTTRYLNPCTSIPKAGNLHLAWVYAESPEHHHLFLQMLHVLPGVVFSILLDLIKNHMVFFNNSNTPQMPVDYQLAVTLYKMGWYGNAASLANVACNAGCSEGSVKAFTDHCLHAICYTLQPSALKVQPLSAPIPM
;
A
#
# COMPACT_ATOMS: atom_id res chain seq x y z
N MET A 1 -10.81 23.76 -5.54
CA MET A 1 -9.44 24.22 -5.23
C MET A 1 -8.54 23.00 -5.19
N PRO A 2 -7.43 22.94 -5.94
CA PRO A 2 -6.57 21.77 -5.88
C PRO A 2 -5.98 21.68 -4.46
N CYS A 3 -6.13 20.54 -3.79
CA CYS A 3 -5.45 20.27 -2.52
C CYS A 3 -3.95 20.15 -2.82
N THR A 4 -3.19 21.22 -2.59
CA THR A 4 -1.73 21.19 -2.60
C THR A 4 -1.25 20.31 -1.46
N SER A 5 -0.34 19.37 -1.70
CA SER A 5 0.20 18.54 -0.63
C SER A 5 0.99 19.41 0.37
N LEU A 6 1.13 18.97 1.62
CA LEU A 6 1.94 19.68 2.63
C LEU A 6 3.39 19.83 2.17
N HIS A 7 3.85 18.91 1.33
CA HIS A 7 5.14 18.96 0.64
C HIS A 7 5.22 20.14 -0.32
N ASP A 8 4.21 20.30 -1.18
CA ASP A 8 4.11 21.41 -2.13
C ASP A 8 4.03 22.75 -1.38
N GLN A 9 3.28 22.81 -0.28
CA GLN A 9 3.16 24.01 0.55
C GLN A 9 4.49 24.41 1.20
N LEU A 10 5.24 23.44 1.73
CA LEU A 10 6.56 23.67 2.32
C LEU A 10 7.58 24.09 1.26
N LEU A 11 7.59 23.43 0.10
CA LEU A 11 8.46 23.82 -1.02
C LEU A 11 8.14 25.23 -1.51
N CYS A 12 6.87 25.56 -1.71
CA CYS A 12 6.45 26.91 -2.10
C CYS A 12 6.87 27.95 -1.06
N THR A 13 6.64 27.68 0.23
CA THR A 13 7.04 28.59 1.32
C THR A 13 8.55 28.78 1.37
N TYR A 14 9.32 27.70 1.19
CA TYR A 14 10.77 27.74 1.16
C TYR A 14 11.32 28.53 -0.04
N PHE A 15 10.78 28.33 -1.24
CA PHE A 15 11.14 29.13 -2.42
C PHE A 15 10.79 30.60 -2.25
N LEU A 16 9.64 30.93 -1.65
CA LEU A 16 9.29 32.30 -1.32
C LEU A 16 10.28 32.92 -0.32
N HIS A 17 10.71 32.15 0.69
CA HIS A 17 11.73 32.59 1.64
C HIS A 17 13.08 32.88 0.96
N LEU A 18 13.54 32.01 0.05
CA LEU A 18 14.74 32.23 -0.78
C LEU A 18 14.63 33.53 -1.60
N CYS A 19 13.52 33.71 -2.33
CA CYS A 19 13.30 34.89 -3.16
C CYS A 19 13.21 36.20 -2.36
N LEU A 20 12.65 36.15 -1.15
CA LEU A 20 12.53 37.32 -0.27
C LEU A 20 13.82 37.60 0.52
N GLY A 21 14.59 36.57 0.86
CA GLY A 21 15.86 36.70 1.57
C GLY A 21 16.89 37.54 0.80
N GLU A 22 16.97 37.37 -0.52
CA GLU A 22 17.81 38.18 -1.42
C GLU A 22 17.50 39.69 -1.36
N GLN A 23 16.26 40.07 -1.01
CA GLN A 23 15.88 41.49 -0.91
C GLN A 23 16.26 42.11 0.44
N ILE A 24 16.40 41.29 1.50
CA ILE A 24 16.62 41.74 2.88
C ILE A 24 18.12 41.68 3.25
N LEU A 25 18.82 40.65 2.78
CA LEU A 25 20.27 40.49 2.93
C LEU A 25 20.87 40.13 1.57
N PRO A 26 21.14 41.13 0.70
CA PRO A 26 21.64 40.87 -0.63
C PRO A 26 22.99 40.14 -0.54
N THR A 27 23.11 39.05 -1.28
CA THR A 27 24.33 38.21 -1.38
C THR A 27 25.59 38.99 -1.77
N SER A 28 25.44 40.22 -2.27
CA SER A 28 26.52 41.18 -2.52
C SER A 28 27.32 41.61 -1.29
N ASN A 29 26.76 41.45 -0.08
CA ASN A 29 27.40 41.85 1.18
C ASN A 29 28.10 40.70 1.91
N LEU A 30 28.03 39.48 1.37
CA LEU A 30 28.61 38.27 1.96
C LEU A 30 29.92 37.90 1.25
N THR A 31 30.83 37.31 2.00
CA THR A 31 32.03 36.69 1.45
C THR A 31 31.68 35.43 0.66
N ALA A 32 32.55 35.03 -0.27
CA ALA A 32 32.33 33.83 -1.09
C ALA A 32 32.12 32.56 -0.25
N ASP A 33 32.81 32.46 0.90
CA ASP A 33 32.69 31.33 1.82
C ASP A 33 31.32 31.29 2.51
N GLU A 34 30.78 32.44 2.91
CA GLU A 34 29.45 32.54 3.53
C GLU A 34 28.33 32.16 2.54
N ILE A 35 28.47 32.57 1.27
CA ILE A 35 27.54 32.19 0.20
C ILE A 35 27.57 30.68 -0.01
N LEU A 36 28.76 30.07 -0.04
CA LEU A 36 28.90 28.63 -0.23
C LEU A 36 28.23 27.84 0.90
N ILE A 37 28.42 28.26 2.15
CA ILE A 37 27.80 27.64 3.33
C ILE A 37 26.27 27.72 3.24
N GLN A 38 25.74 28.89 2.89
CA GLN A 38 24.29 29.10 2.76
C GLN A 38 23.68 28.22 1.67
N VAL A 39 24.28 28.22 0.47
CA VAL A 39 23.81 27.39 -0.67
C VAL A 39 23.86 25.91 -0.32
N GLN A 40 24.90 25.47 0.41
CA GLN A 40 25.00 24.09 0.83
C GLN A 40 23.90 23.70 1.82
N ALA A 41 23.64 24.54 2.84
CA ALA A 41 22.55 24.32 3.78
C ALA A 41 21.17 24.28 3.10
N ASP A 42 20.98 25.13 2.09
CA ASP A 42 19.76 25.21 1.29
C ASP A 42 19.54 23.96 0.42
N LEU A 43 20.58 23.47 -0.24
CA LEU A 43 20.55 22.22 -0.99
C LEU A 43 20.26 21.02 -0.08
N GLU A 44 20.89 20.97 1.10
CA GLU A 44 20.65 19.93 2.09
C GLU A 44 19.20 19.95 2.58
N LEU A 45 18.64 21.12 2.87
CA LEU A 45 17.25 21.27 3.28
C LEU A 45 16.29 20.84 2.17
N PHE A 46 16.51 21.30 0.93
CA PHE A 46 15.69 20.90 -0.22
C PHE A 46 15.72 19.39 -0.44
N GLN A 47 16.91 18.78 -0.42
CA GLN A 47 17.06 17.33 -0.51
C GLN A 47 16.34 16.62 0.63
N LYS A 48 16.45 17.13 1.85
CA LYS A 48 15.79 16.55 3.03
C LYS A 48 14.28 16.62 2.90
N ILE A 49 13.71 17.74 2.45
CA ILE A 49 12.27 17.85 2.17
C ILE A 49 11.91 16.81 1.09
N LYS A 50 12.58 16.80 -0.06
CA LYS A 50 12.30 15.88 -1.19
C LYS A 50 12.41 14.39 -0.86
N THR A 51 13.36 14.00 -0.02
CA THR A 51 13.58 12.60 0.36
C THR A 51 12.71 12.15 1.53
N THR A 52 12.20 13.09 2.33
CA THR A 52 11.35 12.78 3.48
C THR A 52 9.93 12.44 3.00
N ARG A 53 9.52 11.19 3.21
CA ARG A 53 8.18 10.70 2.84
C ARG A 53 7.06 11.29 3.70
N TYR A 54 7.34 11.53 4.99
CA TYR A 54 6.38 12.08 5.93
C TYR A 54 6.98 13.28 6.66
N LEU A 55 6.45 14.45 6.38
CA LEU A 55 6.90 15.70 7.01
C LEU A 55 6.36 15.85 8.44
N ASN A 56 5.24 15.18 8.73
CA ASN A 56 4.69 15.09 10.08
C ASN A 56 5.21 13.83 10.77
N PRO A 57 5.47 13.88 12.09
CA PRO A 57 5.80 12.69 12.85
C PRO A 57 4.65 11.67 12.77
N CYS A 58 4.97 10.45 12.35
CA CYS A 58 4.02 9.35 12.38
C CYS A 58 3.98 8.76 13.80
N THR A 59 2.90 8.99 14.53
CA THR A 59 2.65 8.28 15.79
C THR A 59 2.17 6.87 15.48
N SER A 60 2.78 5.88 16.13
CA SER A 60 2.31 4.50 16.01
C SER A 60 0.97 4.36 16.74
N ILE A 61 -0.06 3.98 15.99
CA ILE A 61 -1.35 3.62 16.57
C ILE A 61 -1.26 2.15 16.97
N PRO A 62 -1.48 1.79 18.26
CA PRO A 62 -1.47 0.40 18.67
C PRO A 62 -2.60 -0.36 17.97
N LYS A 63 -2.26 -1.48 17.34
CA LYS A 63 -3.19 -2.35 16.60
C LYS A 63 -2.97 -3.79 17.05
N ALA A 64 -4.04 -4.47 17.45
CA ALA A 64 -3.95 -5.83 17.98
C ALA A 64 -4.08 -6.91 16.89
N GLY A 65 -4.70 -6.61 15.75
CA GLY A 65 -4.77 -7.50 14.58
C GLY A 65 -5.42 -8.87 14.86
N ASN A 66 -6.72 -9.06 14.59
CA ASN A 66 -7.40 -10.35 14.74
C ASN A 66 -7.46 -11.20 13.45
N LEU A 67 -7.07 -10.64 12.30
CA LEU A 67 -7.19 -11.33 11.00
C LEU A 67 -6.37 -12.63 10.91
N HIS A 68 -5.31 -12.76 11.73
CA HIS A 68 -4.52 -13.98 11.81
C HIS A 68 -5.34 -15.22 12.23
N LEU A 69 -6.48 -15.03 12.90
CA LEU A 69 -7.39 -16.11 13.27
C LEU A 69 -8.02 -16.80 12.06
N ALA A 70 -8.06 -16.15 10.89
CA ALA A 70 -8.57 -16.78 9.68
C ALA A 70 -7.79 -18.07 9.33
N TRP A 71 -6.46 -18.07 9.45
CA TRP A 71 -5.68 -19.30 9.19
C TRP A 71 -6.00 -20.39 10.22
N VAL A 72 -6.17 -20.04 11.49
CA VAL A 72 -6.58 -21.00 12.54
C VAL A 72 -7.96 -21.59 12.26
N TYR A 73 -8.91 -20.78 11.78
CA TYR A 73 -10.24 -21.25 11.41
C TYR A 73 -10.25 -22.13 10.15
N ALA A 74 -9.26 -21.98 9.27
CA ALA A 74 -9.16 -22.79 8.06
C ALA A 74 -8.69 -24.23 8.33
N GLU A 75 -7.91 -24.45 9.41
CA GLU A 75 -7.33 -25.75 9.75
C GLU A 75 -8.37 -26.83 10.08
N SER A 76 -9.44 -26.46 10.79
CA SER A 76 -10.45 -27.41 11.27
C SER A 76 -11.79 -27.19 10.58
N PRO A 77 -12.41 -28.22 9.97
CA PRO A 77 -13.75 -28.12 9.36
C PRO A 77 -14.82 -27.56 10.30
N GLU A 78 -14.72 -27.86 11.60
CA GLU A 78 -15.62 -27.35 12.64
C GLU A 78 -15.59 -25.82 12.75
N HIS A 79 -14.46 -25.19 12.42
CA HIS A 79 -14.26 -23.74 12.51
C HIS A 79 -14.47 -23.02 11.17
N HIS A 80 -14.78 -23.73 10.08
CA HIS A 80 -14.98 -23.11 8.76
C HIS A 80 -16.12 -22.08 8.76
N HIS A 81 -17.10 -22.21 9.65
CA HIS A 81 -18.15 -21.22 9.84
C HIS A 81 -17.61 -19.88 10.35
N LEU A 82 -16.58 -19.88 11.20
CA LEU A 82 -15.91 -18.67 11.71
C LEU A 82 -15.08 -18.01 10.60
N PHE A 83 -14.40 -18.81 9.79
CA PHE A 83 -13.71 -18.33 8.59
C PHE A 83 -14.69 -17.63 7.64
N LEU A 84 -15.83 -18.28 7.38
CA LEU A 84 -16.91 -17.73 6.57
C LEU A 84 -17.47 -16.43 7.13
N GLN A 85 -17.68 -16.34 8.44
CA GLN A 85 -18.14 -15.09 9.07
C GLN A 85 -17.10 -13.97 8.97
N MET A 86 -15.81 -14.32 8.99
CA MET A 86 -14.72 -13.34 8.95
C MET A 86 -14.41 -12.85 7.52
N LEU A 87 -14.33 -13.75 6.54
CA LEU A 87 -13.90 -13.45 5.18
C LEU A 87 -15.00 -13.59 4.12
N HIS A 88 -16.21 -14.00 4.53
CA HIS A 88 -17.39 -14.16 3.66
C HIS A 88 -17.24 -15.19 2.54
N VAL A 89 -16.22 -16.06 2.61
CA VAL A 89 -15.95 -17.11 1.62
C VAL A 89 -15.50 -18.40 2.32
N LEU A 90 -15.70 -19.56 1.68
CA LEU A 90 -15.23 -20.84 2.20
C LEU A 90 -13.70 -20.96 2.02
N PRO A 91 -12.94 -21.48 3.02
CA PRO A 91 -11.49 -21.56 2.96
C PRO A 91 -10.99 -22.52 1.85
N GLY A 92 -11.50 -23.75 1.82
CA GLY A 92 -10.99 -24.80 0.92
C GLY A 92 -11.45 -24.70 -0.54
N VAL A 93 -12.55 -24.00 -0.80
CA VAL A 93 -13.13 -23.90 -2.16
C VAL A 93 -12.85 -22.51 -2.71
N VAL A 94 -13.56 -21.50 -2.21
CA VAL A 94 -13.57 -20.17 -2.83
C VAL A 94 -12.27 -19.42 -2.57
N PHE A 95 -11.79 -19.39 -1.32
CA PHE A 95 -10.57 -18.66 -0.98
C PHE A 95 -9.34 -19.25 -1.70
N SER A 96 -9.19 -20.58 -1.67
CA SER A 96 -8.08 -21.27 -2.34
C SER A 96 -8.09 -21.06 -3.85
N ILE A 97 -9.27 -21.16 -4.50
CA ILE A 97 -9.41 -20.90 -5.95
C ILE A 97 -9.05 -19.44 -6.29
N LEU A 98 -9.54 -18.47 -5.52
CA LEU A 98 -9.22 -17.06 -5.73
C LEU A 98 -7.72 -16.79 -5.56
N LEU A 99 -7.11 -17.38 -4.53
CA LEU A 99 -5.69 -17.25 -4.28
C LEU A 99 -4.87 -17.84 -5.44
N ASP A 100 -5.19 -19.04 -5.90
CA ASP A 100 -4.51 -19.69 -7.02
C ASP A 100 -4.66 -18.90 -8.32
N LEU A 101 -5.80 -18.24 -8.52
CA LEU A 101 -6.07 -17.41 -9.70
C LEU A 101 -5.18 -16.16 -9.75
N ILE A 102 -4.86 -15.55 -8.59
CA ILE A 102 -4.20 -14.25 -8.53
C ILE A 102 -2.73 -14.31 -8.09
N LYS A 103 -2.29 -15.37 -7.40
CA LYS A 103 -0.97 -15.44 -6.75
C LYS A 103 0.23 -15.16 -7.66
N ASN A 104 0.11 -15.46 -8.95
CA ASN A 104 1.17 -15.28 -9.94
C ASN A 104 1.09 -13.94 -10.69
N HIS A 105 0.18 -13.04 -10.30
CA HIS A 105 0.02 -11.75 -10.98
C HIS A 105 1.16 -10.78 -10.67
N MET A 106 1.66 -10.07 -11.68
CA MET A 106 2.83 -9.17 -11.59
C MET A 106 2.70 -8.10 -10.49
N VAL A 107 1.47 -7.69 -10.17
CA VAL A 107 1.16 -6.68 -9.13
C VAL A 107 1.60 -7.10 -7.72
N PHE A 108 1.80 -8.40 -7.47
CA PHE A 108 2.28 -8.91 -6.19
C PHE A 108 3.80 -9.03 -6.11
N PHE A 109 4.49 -8.71 -7.20
CA PHE A 109 5.95 -8.69 -7.26
C PHE A 109 6.42 -7.24 -7.33
N ASN A 110 7.19 -6.81 -6.33
CA ASN A 110 7.83 -5.51 -6.34
C ASN A 110 9.35 -5.67 -6.47
N ASN A 111 10.00 -4.70 -7.12
CA ASN A 111 11.46 -4.61 -7.19
C ASN A 111 12.01 -3.76 -6.05
N SER A 112 11.39 -3.82 -4.86
CA SER A 112 11.81 -3.03 -3.71
C SER A 112 12.61 -3.87 -2.73
N ASN A 113 13.44 -3.21 -1.92
CA ASN A 113 14.20 -3.87 -0.86
C ASN A 113 13.32 -4.37 0.29
N THR A 114 12.04 -3.98 0.33
CA THR A 114 11.10 -4.40 1.37
C THR A 114 10.17 -5.48 0.81
N PRO A 115 10.17 -6.69 1.39
CA PRO A 115 9.29 -7.75 0.91
C PRO A 115 7.83 -7.31 1.00
N GLN A 116 7.07 -7.55 -0.06
CA GLN A 116 5.63 -7.33 -0.04
C GLN A 116 4.97 -8.36 0.89
N MET A 117 3.85 -7.97 1.51
CA MET A 117 3.06 -8.92 2.30
C MET A 117 2.60 -10.10 1.45
N PRO A 118 2.47 -11.32 2.03
CA PRO A 118 1.96 -12.49 1.33
C PRO A 118 0.61 -12.25 0.63
N VAL A 119 0.41 -12.86 -0.54
CA VAL A 119 -0.79 -12.63 -1.37
C VAL A 119 -2.06 -13.10 -0.68
N ASP A 120 -1.99 -14.21 0.05
CA ASP A 120 -3.08 -14.73 0.87
C ASP A 120 -3.50 -13.74 1.96
N TYR A 121 -2.54 -13.08 2.61
CA TYR A 121 -2.82 -12.01 3.57
C TYR A 121 -3.46 -10.79 2.89
N GLN A 122 -2.94 -10.36 1.73
CA GLN A 122 -3.54 -9.24 0.97
C GLN A 122 -4.98 -9.55 0.54
N LEU A 123 -5.23 -10.79 0.11
CA LEU A 123 -6.55 -11.27 -0.27
C LEU A 123 -7.48 -11.34 0.94
N ALA A 124 -7.03 -11.86 2.08
CA ALA A 124 -7.81 -11.90 3.32
C ALA A 124 -8.22 -10.49 3.78
N VAL A 125 -7.31 -9.52 3.77
CA VAL A 125 -7.65 -8.12 4.11
C VAL A 125 -8.69 -7.54 3.14
N THR A 126 -8.55 -7.85 1.85
CA THR A 126 -9.47 -7.37 0.82
C THR A 126 -10.87 -7.96 1.02
N LEU A 127 -10.98 -9.27 1.25
CA LEU A 127 -12.24 -9.95 1.50
C LEU A 127 -12.89 -9.50 2.81
N TYR A 128 -12.11 -9.35 3.88
CA TYR A 128 -12.56 -8.81 5.15
C TYR A 128 -13.20 -7.42 4.99
N LYS A 129 -12.54 -6.54 4.22
CA LYS A 129 -13.08 -5.20 3.90
C LYS A 129 -14.36 -5.28 3.08
N MET A 130 -14.39 -6.13 2.05
CA MET A 130 -15.55 -6.27 1.14
C MET A 130 -16.76 -6.93 1.79
N GLY A 131 -16.55 -7.72 2.84
CA GLY A 131 -17.60 -8.34 3.63
C GLY A 131 -18.38 -7.36 4.50
N TRP A 132 -17.81 -6.18 4.76
CA TRP A 132 -18.37 -5.17 5.63
C TRP A 132 -18.92 -3.99 4.83
N TYR A 133 -19.87 -3.28 5.43
CA TYR A 133 -20.49 -2.08 4.84
C TYR A 133 -20.42 -0.90 5.81
N GLY A 134 -20.49 0.32 5.27
CA GLY A 134 -20.48 1.56 6.05
C GLY A 134 -19.17 1.75 6.84
N ASN A 135 -19.28 2.23 8.07
CA ASN A 135 -18.13 2.58 8.91
C ASN A 135 -17.21 1.40 9.24
N ALA A 136 -17.76 0.17 9.24
CA ALA A 136 -16.99 -1.04 9.47
C ALA A 136 -15.95 -1.25 8.34
N ALA A 137 -16.32 -0.95 7.09
CA ALA A 137 -15.43 -1.06 5.92
C ALA A 137 -14.45 0.11 5.77
N SER A 138 -14.39 1.03 6.75
CA SER A 138 -13.42 2.13 6.73
C SER A 138 -11.99 1.60 6.78
N LEU A 139 -11.07 2.31 6.11
CA LEU A 139 -9.66 1.90 6.07
C LEU A 139 -9.07 1.81 7.48
N ALA A 140 -9.42 2.74 8.37
CA ALA A 140 -8.96 2.75 9.76
C ALA A 140 -9.41 1.50 10.54
N ASN A 141 -10.69 1.13 10.47
CA ASN A 141 -11.20 -0.05 11.17
C ASN A 141 -10.61 -1.34 10.62
N VAL A 142 -10.55 -1.48 9.29
CA VAL A 142 -9.95 -2.65 8.65
C VAL A 142 -8.46 -2.74 9.00
N ALA A 143 -7.73 -1.62 8.97
CA ALA A 143 -6.32 -1.58 9.32
C ALA A 143 -6.07 -1.99 10.77
N CYS A 144 -6.95 -1.56 11.69
CA CYS A 144 -6.87 -1.93 13.10
C CYS A 144 -7.09 -3.45 13.31
N ASN A 145 -8.13 -4.01 12.66
CA ASN A 145 -8.45 -5.44 12.73
C ASN A 145 -7.45 -6.32 11.98
N ALA A 146 -6.88 -5.84 10.89
CA ALA A 146 -5.83 -6.57 10.17
C ALA A 146 -4.47 -6.47 10.88
N GLY A 147 -4.23 -5.42 11.67
CA GLY A 147 -2.90 -5.13 12.23
C GLY A 147 -1.95 -4.51 11.20
N CYS A 148 -2.46 -3.80 10.19
CA CYS A 148 -1.65 -3.17 9.14
C CYS A 148 -1.92 -1.66 9.03
N SER A 149 -1.26 -0.96 8.09
CA SER A 149 -1.51 0.48 7.86
C SER A 149 -2.73 0.71 6.96
N GLU A 150 -3.39 1.87 7.06
CA GLU A 150 -4.52 2.21 6.18
C GLU A 150 -4.11 2.23 4.70
N GLY A 151 -2.90 2.72 4.42
CA GLY A 151 -2.31 2.68 3.08
C GLY A 151 -2.11 1.25 2.58
N SER A 152 -1.75 0.32 3.47
CA SER A 152 -1.66 -1.11 3.16
C SER A 152 -3.02 -1.69 2.78
N VAL A 153 -4.08 -1.41 3.56
CA VAL A 153 -5.45 -1.87 3.23
C VAL A 153 -5.86 -1.38 1.85
N LYS A 154 -5.62 -0.11 1.52
CA LYS A 154 -5.90 0.44 0.20
C LYS A 154 -5.11 -0.29 -0.88
N ALA A 155 -3.79 -0.40 -0.72
CA ALA A 155 -2.92 -1.06 -1.69
C ALA A 155 -3.32 -2.53 -1.92
N PHE A 156 -3.61 -3.28 -0.86
CA PHE A 156 -4.03 -4.69 -0.97
C PHE A 156 -5.35 -4.83 -1.72
N THR A 157 -6.32 -3.95 -1.42
CA THR A 157 -7.60 -3.91 -2.15
C THR A 157 -7.36 -3.65 -3.64
N ASP A 158 -6.55 -2.65 -3.96
CA ASP A 158 -6.25 -2.26 -5.34
C ASP A 158 -5.52 -3.38 -6.09
N HIS A 159 -4.53 -4.02 -5.47
CA HIS A 159 -3.79 -5.14 -6.05
C HIS A 159 -4.68 -6.34 -6.33
N CYS A 160 -5.51 -6.75 -5.37
CA CYS A 160 -6.40 -7.90 -5.52
C CYS A 160 -7.46 -7.63 -6.59
N LEU A 161 -8.10 -6.45 -6.57
CA LEU A 161 -9.07 -6.09 -7.60
C LEU A 161 -8.42 -6.01 -8.99
N HIS A 162 -7.23 -5.43 -9.08
CA HIS A 162 -6.49 -5.38 -10.34
C HIS A 162 -6.20 -6.80 -10.85
N ALA A 163 -5.63 -7.67 -10.02
CA ALA A 163 -5.35 -9.06 -10.42
C ALA A 163 -6.62 -9.81 -10.84
N ILE A 164 -7.71 -9.72 -10.06
CA ILE A 164 -8.99 -10.38 -10.39
C ILE A 164 -9.54 -9.85 -11.72
N CYS A 165 -9.60 -8.54 -11.90
CA CYS A 165 -10.14 -7.94 -13.12
C CYS A 165 -9.32 -8.32 -14.36
N TYR A 166 -7.98 -8.34 -14.26
CA TYR A 166 -7.13 -8.72 -15.38
C TYR A 166 -7.19 -10.21 -15.68
N THR A 167 -7.22 -11.08 -14.66
CA THR A 167 -7.29 -12.53 -14.89
C THR A 167 -8.65 -12.96 -15.45
N LEU A 168 -9.74 -12.26 -15.10
CA LEU A 168 -11.08 -12.56 -15.61
C LEU A 168 -11.38 -11.92 -16.99
N GLN A 169 -10.45 -11.18 -17.59
CA GLN A 169 -10.64 -10.69 -18.95
C GLN A 169 -10.69 -11.86 -19.96
N PRO A 170 -11.64 -11.87 -20.92
CA PRO A 170 -11.81 -12.97 -21.89
C PRO A 170 -10.55 -13.30 -22.70
N SER A 171 -9.64 -12.33 -22.87
CA SER A 171 -8.36 -12.50 -23.57
C SER A 171 -7.33 -13.33 -22.79
N ALA A 172 -7.42 -13.40 -21.46
CA ALA A 172 -6.53 -14.18 -20.59
C ALA A 172 -7.01 -15.62 -20.38
N LEU A 173 -8.30 -15.89 -20.61
CA LEU A 173 -8.95 -17.21 -20.52
C LEU A 173 -8.68 -18.13 -21.73
N LYS A 174 -7.58 -17.93 -22.47
CA LYS A 174 -7.14 -18.90 -23.49
C LYS A 174 -6.70 -20.19 -22.79
N VAL A 175 -7.67 -21.08 -22.63
CA VAL A 175 -7.56 -22.50 -22.31
C VAL A 175 -6.27 -23.06 -22.93
N GLN A 176 -5.33 -23.48 -22.08
CA GLN A 176 -4.25 -24.35 -22.54
C GLN A 176 -4.88 -25.64 -23.05
N PRO A 177 -4.69 -26.04 -24.31
CA PRO A 177 -5.18 -27.34 -24.76
C PRO A 177 -4.37 -28.44 -24.08
N LEU A 178 -5.09 -29.31 -23.37
CA LEU A 178 -4.59 -30.58 -22.84
C LEU A 178 -3.98 -31.38 -24.00
N SER A 179 -2.65 -31.36 -24.11
CA SER A 179 -1.89 -32.20 -25.03
C SER A 179 -1.08 -33.20 -24.21
N ALA A 180 -1.70 -34.33 -23.91
CA ALA A 180 -0.98 -35.56 -23.58
C ALA A 180 -1.33 -36.59 -24.65
N PRO A 181 -0.36 -37.12 -25.41
CA PRO A 181 -0.62 -38.28 -26.26
C PRO A 181 -0.69 -39.54 -25.39
N ILE A 182 -1.78 -40.27 -25.51
CA ILE A 182 -1.96 -41.62 -24.96
C ILE A 182 -1.02 -42.55 -25.74
N PRO A 183 -0.17 -43.36 -25.08
CA PRO A 183 0.64 -44.36 -25.77
C PRO A 183 -0.20 -45.62 -26.03
N MET A 184 -0.33 -45.99 -27.31
CA MET A 184 -0.39 -47.38 -27.77
C MET A 184 0.52 -47.52 -28.98
#